data_AF-A0A3D1BDE9-F1
#
_entry.id   AF-A0A3D1BDE9-F1
#
_cell.length_a   1.000
_cell.length_b   1.000
_cell.length_c   1.000
_cell.angle_alpha   90.00
_cell.angle_beta   90.00
_cell.angle_gamma   90.00
#
_symmetry.space_group_name_H-M   'P 1'
#
loop_
_entity.id
_entity.type
_entity.pdbx_description
1 polymer ?
#
loop_
_entity_poly.entity_id
_entity_poly.type
_entity_poly.pdbx_seq_one_letter_code
_entity_poly.pdbx_strand_id
1 'polypeptide(L)'
;MKTPIDYRFFAIKYVFEFFVVVLGITVSFWVDEWNEQRKLDRYHVADAKAMLEDLAVDAKRLEYVAYTIARADSNTARLLENIEQFRAGTMSYDALADSIVEVGYVYTYSTFFMNNGTYKSLINNGRIQRFPLEVEKEIKDYYEFVSKRVQDNNRLVDDAAWEYYSLHHPLCHAIENLNSS
;
A
#
# COMPACT_ATOMS: atom_id res chain seq x y z
N MET A 1 42.82 5.02 -75.13
CA MET A 1 43.79 5.05 -74.03
C MET A 1 43.03 4.77 -72.74
N LYS A 2 43.14 3.56 -72.18
CA LYS A 2 42.47 3.22 -70.91
C LYS A 2 43.28 3.86 -69.78
N THR A 3 42.65 4.74 -69.00
CA THR A 3 43.25 5.30 -67.78
C THR A 3 43.59 4.16 -66.81
N PRO A 4 44.77 4.18 -66.15
CA PRO A 4 45.10 3.17 -65.17
C PRO A 4 44.15 3.29 -63.97
N ILE A 5 43.55 2.16 -63.59
CA ILE A 5 42.68 2.07 -62.41
C ILE A 5 43.57 2.23 -61.17
N ASP A 6 43.35 3.29 -60.38
CA ASP A 6 44.05 3.49 -59.11
C ASP A 6 43.35 2.70 -58.00
N TYR A 7 43.76 1.45 -57.83
CA TYR A 7 43.22 0.55 -56.81
C TYR A 7 43.43 1.06 -55.37
N ARG A 8 44.45 1.90 -55.11
CA ARG A 8 44.70 2.46 -53.76
C ARG A 8 43.65 3.50 -53.41
N PHE A 9 43.31 4.36 -54.38
CA PHE A 9 42.24 5.35 -54.21
C PHE A 9 40.90 4.68 -53.89
N PHE A 10 40.52 3.64 -54.63
CA PHE A 10 39.28 2.91 -54.37
C PHE A 10 39.29 2.20 -53.01
N ALA A 11 40.40 1.56 -52.63
CA ALA A 11 40.51 0.91 -51.32
C ALA A 11 40.33 1.90 -50.16
N ILE A 12 41.00 3.07 -50.21
CA ILE A 12 40.87 4.11 -49.19
C ILE A 12 39.42 4.63 -49.13
N LYS A 13 38.79 4.87 -50.28
CA LYS A 13 37.40 5.33 -50.35
C LYS A 13 36.44 4.34 -49.69
N TYR A 14 36.51 3.06 -50.06
CA TYR A 14 35.59 2.05 -49.51
C TYR A 14 35.82 1.79 -48.02
N VAL A 15 37.07 1.81 -47.56
CA VAL A 15 37.38 1.71 -46.12
C VAL A 15 36.82 2.91 -45.37
N PHE A 16 36.99 4.13 -45.89
CA PHE A 16 36.42 5.33 -45.29
C PHE A 16 34.88 5.30 -45.27
N GLU A 17 34.25 4.89 -46.38
CA GLU A 17 32.79 4.72 -46.48
C GLU A 17 32.27 3.72 -45.45
N PHE A 18 32.95 2.58 -45.30
CA PHE A 18 32.65 1.60 -44.25
C PHE A 18 32.74 2.20 -42.85
N PHE A 19 33.82 2.95 -42.55
CA PHE A 19 33.97 3.62 -41.25
C PHE A 19 32.87 4.63 -40.97
N VAL A 20 32.48 5.44 -41.97
CA VAL A 20 31.39 6.42 -41.81
C VAL A 20 30.07 5.72 -41.51
N VAL A 21 29.76 4.63 -42.20
CA VAL A 21 28.52 3.84 -41.95
C VAL A 21 28.53 3.24 -40.56
N VAL A 22 29.62 2.56 -40.16
CA VAL A 22 29.73 1.96 -38.82
C VAL A 22 29.66 3.02 -37.73
N LEU A 23 30.31 4.17 -37.92
CA LEU A 23 30.28 5.28 -36.97
C LEU A 23 28.88 5.87 -36.84
N GLY A 24 28.16 6.05 -37.96
CA GLY A 24 26.78 6.51 -37.95
C GLY A 24 25.85 5.60 -37.15
N ILE A 25 25.94 4.28 -37.37
CA ILE A 25 25.16 3.28 -36.64
C ILE A 25 25.53 3.28 -35.15
N THR A 26 26.83 3.33 -34.84
CA THR A 26 27.32 3.32 -33.45
C THR A 26 26.83 4.55 -32.69
N VAL A 27 26.92 5.74 -33.29
CA VAL A 27 26.41 6.99 -32.68
C VAL A 27 24.91 6.93 -32.49
N SER A 28 24.15 6.35 -33.44
CA SER A 28 22.69 6.17 -33.28
C SER A 28 22.37 5.34 -32.04
N PHE A 29 22.97 4.16 -31.91
CA PHE A 29 22.76 3.30 -30.73
C PHE A 29 23.18 4.00 -29.44
N TRP A 30 24.29 4.75 -29.46
CA TRP A 30 24.74 5.48 -28.28
C TRP A 30 23.77 6.58 -27.85
N VAL A 31 23.19 7.32 -28.81
CA VAL A 31 22.17 8.35 -28.52
C VAL A 31 20.88 7.72 -27.99
N ASP A 32 20.47 6.58 -28.55
CA ASP A 32 19.29 5.85 -28.10
C ASP A 32 19.44 5.35 -26.66
N GLU A 33 20.58 4.71 -26.35
CA GLU A 33 20.91 4.25 -24.99
C GLU A 33 20.97 5.42 -23.99
N TRP A 34 21.58 6.55 -24.37
CA TRP A 34 21.64 7.73 -23.52
C TRP A 34 20.25 8.30 -23.23
N ASN A 35 19.36 8.33 -24.23
CA ASN A 35 17.98 8.77 -24.05
C ASN A 35 17.19 7.82 -23.16
N GLU A 36 17.37 6.51 -23.33
CA GLU A 36 16.74 5.49 -22.51
C GLU A 36 17.17 5.59 -21.05
N GLN A 37 18.48 5.70 -20.78
CA GLN A 37 18.99 5.86 -19.42
C GLN A 37 18.42 7.11 -18.73
N ARG A 38 18.39 8.26 -19.43
CA ARG A 38 17.77 9.49 -18.88
C ARG A 38 16.28 9.34 -18.60
N LYS A 39 15.57 8.54 -19.40
CA LYS A 39 14.15 8.24 -19.18
C LYS A 39 13.98 7.38 -17.93
N LEU A 40 14.81 6.34 -17.76
CA LEU A 40 14.80 5.46 -16.61
C LEU A 40 15.15 6.20 -15.30
N ASP A 41 16.10 7.14 -15.34
CA ASP A 41 16.46 7.94 -14.16
C ASP A 41 15.31 8.87 -13.73
N ARG A 42 14.62 9.50 -14.70
CA ARG A 42 13.41 10.29 -14.41
C ARG A 42 12.30 9.45 -13.80
N TYR A 43 12.11 8.24 -14.32
CA TYR A 43 11.16 7.29 -13.75
C TYR A 43 11.51 6.89 -12.33
N HIS A 44 12.78 6.60 -12.05
CA HIS A 44 13.20 6.19 -10.72
C HIS A 44 12.90 7.26 -9.66
N VAL A 45 13.17 8.54 -9.96
CA VAL A 45 12.82 9.66 -9.08
C VAL A 45 11.30 9.77 -8.89
N ALA A 46 10.52 9.65 -9.96
CA ALA A 46 9.07 9.71 -9.89
C ALA A 46 8.48 8.54 -9.07
N ASP A 47 9.00 7.32 -9.26
CA ASP A 47 8.55 6.14 -8.54
C ASP A 47 8.88 6.23 -7.05
N ALA A 48 10.07 6.72 -6.70
CA ALA A 48 10.45 6.95 -5.31
C ALA A 48 9.51 7.97 -4.64
N LYS A 49 9.20 9.07 -5.34
CA LYS A 49 8.27 10.08 -4.85
C LYS A 49 6.86 9.50 -4.64
N ALA A 50 6.35 8.74 -5.62
CA ALA A 50 5.04 8.11 -5.52
C ALA A 50 4.95 7.12 -4.34
N MET A 51 6.01 6.34 -4.10
CA MET A 51 6.06 5.46 -2.92
C MET A 51 6.03 6.24 -1.60
N LEU A 52 6.77 7.35 -1.51
CA LEU A 52 6.74 8.19 -0.31
C LEU A 52 5.35 8.79 -0.07
N GLU A 53 4.64 9.19 -1.13
CA GLU A 53 3.27 9.68 -1.05
C GLU A 53 2.31 8.57 -0.58
N ASP A 54 2.42 7.35 -1.13
CA ASP A 54 1.63 6.19 -0.70
C ASP A 54 1.87 5.86 0.78
N LEU A 55 3.13 5.83 1.22
CA LEU A 55 3.52 5.57 2.61
C LEU A 55 3.04 6.67 3.58
N ALA A 56 3.05 7.94 3.16
CA ALA A 56 2.54 9.04 3.97
C ALA A 56 1.02 8.95 4.18
N VAL A 57 0.29 8.47 3.17
CA VAL A 57 -1.15 8.18 3.29
C VAL A 57 -1.38 7.00 4.24
N ASP A 58 -0.61 5.93 4.08
CA ASP A 58 -0.69 4.75 4.95
C ASP A 58 -0.41 5.10 6.41
N ALA A 59 0.58 5.94 6.69
CA ALA A 59 0.89 6.41 8.05
C ALA A 59 -0.31 7.12 8.71
N LYS A 60 -0.97 8.04 7.99
CA LYS A 60 -2.17 8.74 8.50
C LYS A 60 -3.32 7.77 8.77
N ARG A 61 -3.49 6.75 7.93
CA ARG A 61 -4.51 5.71 8.13
C ARG A 61 -4.19 4.85 9.36
N LEU A 62 -2.93 4.50 9.56
CA LEU A 62 -2.49 3.77 10.75
C LEU A 62 -2.74 4.58 12.02
N GLU A 63 -2.46 5.89 12.02
CA GLU A 63 -2.77 6.77 13.17
C GLU A 63 -4.27 6.79 13.47
N TYR A 64 -5.11 6.88 12.44
CA TYR A 64 -6.56 6.81 12.60
C TYR A 64 -7.00 5.46 13.19
N VAL A 65 -6.51 4.34 12.65
CA VAL A 65 -6.82 3.00 13.15
C VAL A 65 -6.37 2.86 14.61
N ALA A 66 -5.15 3.29 14.95
CA ALA A 66 -4.64 3.25 16.32
C ALA A 66 -5.53 4.07 17.29
N TYR A 67 -5.97 5.26 16.87
CA TYR A 67 -6.90 6.08 17.64
C TYR A 67 -8.24 5.36 17.88
N THR A 68 -8.81 4.72 16.85
CA THR A 68 -10.07 3.98 16.99
C THR A 68 -9.94 2.76 17.90
N ILE A 69 -8.81 2.05 17.87
CA ILE A 69 -8.51 0.94 18.77
C ILE A 69 -8.41 1.44 20.22
N ALA A 70 -7.69 2.53 20.47
CA ALA A 70 -7.57 3.10 21.81
C ALA A 70 -8.92 3.55 22.38
N ARG A 71 -9.75 4.17 21.55
CA ARG A 71 -11.14 4.51 21.93
C ARG A 71 -11.94 3.26 22.23
N ALA A 72 -11.76 2.20 21.46
CA ALA A 72 -12.51 0.97 21.65
C ALA A 72 -12.14 0.23 22.93
N ASP A 73 -10.87 0.24 23.29
CA ASP A 73 -10.40 -0.28 24.58
C ASP A 73 -11.08 0.47 25.74
N SER A 74 -11.08 1.81 25.69
CA SER A 74 -11.76 2.64 26.69
C SER A 74 -13.28 2.38 26.76
N ASN A 75 -13.95 2.26 25.62
CA ASN A 75 -15.39 2.00 25.56
C ASN A 75 -15.73 0.60 26.09
N THR A 76 -14.91 -0.40 25.75
CA THR A 76 -15.08 -1.78 26.22
C THR A 76 -14.88 -1.87 27.73
N ALA A 77 -13.84 -1.23 28.27
CA ALA A 77 -13.58 -1.19 29.70
C ALA A 77 -14.75 -0.54 30.46
N ARG A 78 -15.25 0.61 29.97
CA ARG A 78 -16.40 1.30 30.56
C ARG A 78 -17.67 0.43 30.53
N LEU A 79 -17.93 -0.26 29.42
CA LEU A 79 -19.09 -1.15 29.31
C LEU A 79 -18.99 -2.31 30.32
N LEU A 80 -17.82 -2.95 30.44
CA LEU A 80 -17.60 -4.04 31.39
C LEU A 80 -17.77 -3.57 32.84
N GLU A 81 -17.23 -2.41 33.20
CA GLU A 81 -17.38 -1.84 34.53
C GLU A 81 -18.86 -1.60 34.87
N ASN A 82 -19.63 -1.00 33.95
CA ASN A 82 -21.05 -0.76 34.17
C ASN A 82 -21.85 -2.06 34.36
N ILE A 83 -21.54 -3.09 33.57
CA ILE A 83 -22.17 -4.41 33.69
C ILE A 83 -21.89 -5.01 35.08
N GLU A 84 -20.64 -4.94 35.56
CA GLU A 84 -20.27 -5.45 36.87
C GLU A 84 -20.90 -4.64 38.02
N GLN A 85 -20.97 -3.32 37.91
CA GLN A 85 -21.68 -2.47 38.88
C GLN A 85 -23.18 -2.77 38.94
N PHE A 86 -23.82 -3.03 37.79
CA PHE A 86 -25.21 -3.45 37.75
C PHE A 86 -25.41 -4.81 38.42
N ARG A 87 -24.54 -5.79 38.13
CA ARG A 87 -24.57 -7.13 38.76
C ARG A 87 -24.34 -7.07 40.28
N ALA A 88 -23.51 -6.15 40.75
CA ALA A 88 -23.28 -5.90 42.17
C ALA A 88 -24.43 -5.16 42.87
N GLY A 89 -25.43 -4.69 42.12
CA GLY A 89 -26.56 -3.89 42.65
C GLY A 89 -26.19 -2.45 43.00
N THR A 90 -25.02 -1.96 42.56
CA THR A 90 -24.55 -0.58 42.80
C THR A 90 -24.95 0.39 41.69
N MET A 91 -25.50 -0.11 40.58
CA MET A 91 -26.03 0.66 39.46
C MET A 91 -27.48 0.22 39.17
N SER A 92 -28.38 1.17 38.90
CA SER A 92 -29.76 0.86 38.49
C SER A 92 -29.83 0.42 37.02
N TYR A 93 -30.94 -0.23 36.64
CA TYR A 93 -31.16 -0.61 35.24
C TYR A 93 -31.19 0.62 34.32
N ASP A 94 -31.88 1.70 34.71
CA ASP A 94 -31.96 2.92 33.91
C ASP A 94 -30.58 3.53 33.66
N ALA A 95 -29.73 3.58 34.69
CA ALA A 95 -28.35 4.08 34.56
C ALA A 95 -27.49 3.18 33.66
N LEU A 96 -27.68 1.85 33.73
CA LEU A 96 -27.01 0.92 32.83
C LEU A 96 -27.47 1.14 31.38
N ALA A 97 -28.78 1.26 31.15
CA ALA A 97 -29.36 1.46 29.82
C ALA A 97 -28.87 2.76 29.19
N ASP A 98 -28.91 3.88 29.92
CA ASP A 98 -28.40 5.16 29.48
C ASP A 98 -26.91 5.08 29.12
N SER A 99 -26.11 4.40 29.95
CA SER A 99 -24.69 4.29 29.67
C SER A 99 -24.37 3.38 28.48
N ILE A 100 -25.15 2.34 28.20
CA ILE A 100 -24.99 1.51 26.99
C ILE A 100 -25.25 2.37 25.75
N VAL A 101 -26.29 3.21 25.77
CA VAL A 101 -26.59 4.15 24.68
C VAL A 101 -25.47 5.17 24.50
N GLU A 102 -24.93 5.71 25.60
CA GLU A 102 -23.84 6.69 25.55
C GLU A 102 -22.52 6.10 25.02
N VAL A 103 -22.18 4.87 25.44
CA VAL A 103 -21.01 4.14 24.92
C VAL A 103 -21.19 3.83 23.44
N GLY A 104 -22.41 3.45 23.04
CA GLY A 104 -22.74 3.11 21.66
C GLY A 104 -21.92 1.92 21.17
N TYR A 105 -21.26 2.09 20.02
CA TYR A 105 -20.37 1.06 19.48
C TYR A 105 -19.04 1.03 20.26
N VAL A 106 -18.76 -0.10 20.92
CA VAL A 106 -17.48 -0.31 21.60
C VAL A 106 -16.31 -0.26 20.63
N TYR A 107 -16.40 -0.92 19.48
CA TYR A 107 -15.43 -0.86 18.38
C TYR A 107 -16.09 -0.46 17.06
N THR A 108 -15.44 0.41 16.29
CA THR A 108 -15.86 0.77 14.92
C THR A 108 -14.94 0.08 13.93
N TYR A 109 -15.47 -0.68 12.96
CA TYR A 109 -14.78 -1.47 11.91
C TYR A 109 -13.66 -0.74 11.13
N SER A 110 -12.62 -0.31 11.83
CA SER A 110 -11.56 0.56 11.33
C SER A 110 -10.31 -0.29 11.20
N THR A 111 -10.24 -1.02 10.10
CA THR A 111 -9.12 -1.88 9.73
C THR A 111 -8.16 -1.17 8.78
N PHE A 112 -6.90 -1.62 8.72
CA PHE A 112 -5.85 -0.94 7.96
C PHE A 112 -5.62 -1.60 6.60
N PHE A 113 -5.74 -0.83 5.51
CA PHE A 113 -5.42 -1.31 4.16
C PHE A 113 -4.28 -0.49 3.56
N MET A 114 -3.17 -1.17 3.29
CA MET A 114 -1.99 -0.60 2.65
C MET A 114 -2.29 -0.15 1.22
N ASN A 115 -1.83 1.02 0.85
CA ASN A 115 -1.80 1.45 -0.54
C ASN A 115 -0.62 0.80 -1.28
N ASN A 116 -0.91 -0.14 -2.17
CA ASN A 116 0.10 -0.89 -2.93
C ASN A 116 0.13 -0.58 -4.44
N GLY A 117 -0.47 0.54 -4.86
CA GLY A 117 -0.55 0.94 -6.27
C GLY A 117 0.83 1.09 -6.90
N THR A 118 1.70 1.90 -6.27
CA THR A 118 3.05 2.14 -6.77
C THR A 118 3.92 0.88 -6.69
N TYR A 119 3.83 0.12 -5.60
CA TYR A 119 4.55 -1.15 -5.44
C TYR A 119 4.24 -2.15 -6.57
N LYS A 120 2.95 -2.38 -6.84
CA LYS A 120 2.53 -3.30 -7.92
C LYS A 120 3.03 -2.83 -9.28
N SER A 121 2.98 -1.53 -9.55
CA SER A 121 3.56 -0.96 -10.76
C SER A 121 5.05 -1.28 -10.86
N LEU A 122 5.83 -1.01 -9.82
CA LEU A 122 7.28 -1.25 -9.77
C LEU A 122 7.68 -2.71 -9.99
N ILE A 123 6.91 -3.65 -9.45
CA ILE A 123 7.12 -5.08 -9.68
C ILE A 123 6.83 -5.42 -11.15
N ASN A 124 5.68 -4.99 -11.67
CA ASN A 124 5.22 -5.36 -13.02
C ASN A 124 6.13 -4.85 -14.15
N ASN A 125 6.81 -3.72 -13.96
CA ASN A 125 7.74 -3.17 -14.93
C ASN A 125 9.22 -3.40 -14.58
N GLY A 126 9.51 -4.20 -13.55
CA GLY A 126 10.88 -4.52 -13.12
C GLY A 126 11.68 -3.34 -12.55
N ARG A 127 11.08 -2.14 -12.41
CA ARG A 127 11.78 -0.95 -11.92
C ARG A 127 12.10 -1.02 -10.42
N ILE A 128 11.52 -1.96 -9.68
CA ILE A 128 11.85 -2.19 -8.28
C ILE A 128 13.36 -2.47 -8.06
N GLN A 129 14.01 -3.12 -9.03
CA GLN A 129 15.44 -3.48 -8.96
C GLN A 129 16.38 -2.27 -9.13
N ARG A 130 15.84 -1.10 -9.48
CA ARG A 130 16.62 0.15 -9.56
C ARG A 130 16.80 0.81 -8.20
N PHE A 131 16.06 0.39 -7.18
CA PHE A 131 16.31 0.83 -5.82
C PHE A 131 17.57 0.15 -5.27
N PRO A 132 18.29 0.78 -4.33
CA PRO A 132 19.34 0.10 -3.58
C PRO A 132 18.79 -1.20 -2.98
N LEU A 133 19.62 -2.26 -2.98
CA LEU A 133 19.19 -3.61 -2.58
C LEU A 133 18.53 -3.66 -1.20
N GLU A 134 19.01 -2.85 -0.24
CA GLU A 134 18.44 -2.75 1.09
C GLU A 134 17.02 -2.18 1.06
N VAL A 135 16.83 -1.07 0.33
CA VAL A 135 15.53 -0.42 0.15
C VAL A 135 14.56 -1.33 -0.61
N GLU A 136 15.03 -2.00 -1.67
CA GLU A 136 14.22 -2.99 -2.39
C GLU A 136 13.70 -4.09 -1.45
N LYS A 137 14.55 -4.62 -0.57
CA LYS A 137 14.17 -5.65 0.39
C LYS A 137 13.14 -5.15 1.38
N GLU A 138 13.32 -3.94 1.93
CA GLU A 138 12.37 -3.33 2.87
C GLU A 138 11.00 -3.10 2.22
N ILE A 139 10.98 -2.57 0.99
CA ILE A 139 9.72 -2.39 0.23
C ILE A 139 9.03 -3.75 0.04
N LYS A 140 9.77 -4.78 -0.38
CA LYS A 140 9.21 -6.12 -0.55
C LYS A 140 8.72 -6.71 0.76
N ASP A 141 9.45 -6.54 1.85
CA ASP A 141 9.05 -7.06 3.16
C ASP A 141 7.71 -6.45 3.61
N TYR A 142 7.59 -5.13 3.52
CA TYR A 142 6.36 -4.40 3.85
C TYR A 142 5.17 -4.89 3.02
N TYR A 143 5.31 -4.98 1.69
CA TYR A 143 4.19 -5.30 0.81
C TYR A 143 3.91 -6.79 0.60
N GLU A 144 4.86 -7.69 0.82
CA GLU A 144 4.68 -9.15 0.61
C GLU A 144 4.47 -9.93 1.91
N PHE A 145 5.03 -9.46 3.02
CA PHE A 145 4.97 -10.17 4.31
C PHE A 145 4.10 -9.43 5.32
N VAL A 146 4.38 -8.15 5.57
CA VAL A 146 3.61 -7.37 6.55
C VAL A 146 2.16 -7.21 6.08
N SER A 147 1.94 -6.97 4.78
CA SER A 147 0.58 -6.84 4.22
C SER A 147 -0.32 -8.05 4.46
N LYS A 148 0.22 -9.28 4.38
CA LYS A 148 -0.53 -10.52 4.62
C LYS A 148 -0.96 -10.62 6.08
N ARG A 149 -0.05 -10.31 7.01
CA ARG A 149 -0.37 -10.27 8.44
C ARG A 149 -1.43 -9.22 8.75
N VAL A 150 -1.36 -8.06 8.11
CA VAL A 150 -2.38 -7.01 8.23
C VAL A 150 -3.73 -7.49 7.71
N GLN A 151 -3.78 -8.14 6.55
CA GLN A 151 -5.03 -8.69 6.00
C GLN A 151 -5.65 -9.73 6.94
N ASP A 152 -4.86 -10.65 7.49
CA ASP A 152 -5.32 -11.64 8.45
C ASP A 152 -5.87 -10.98 9.72
N ASN A 153 -5.14 -10.00 10.27
CA ASN A 153 -5.57 -9.24 11.44
C ASN A 153 -6.87 -8.49 11.18
N ASN A 154 -7.01 -7.85 10.02
CA ASN A 154 -8.23 -7.15 9.63
C ASN A 154 -9.41 -8.11 9.64
N ARG A 155 -9.26 -9.29 9.01
CA ARG A 155 -10.31 -10.31 8.99
C ARG A 155 -10.70 -10.75 10.39
N LEU A 156 -9.74 -11.04 11.26
CA LEU A 156 -10.01 -11.46 12.64
C LEU A 156 -10.79 -10.40 13.42
N VAL A 157 -10.41 -9.13 13.26
CA VAL A 157 -11.08 -8.02 13.93
C VAL A 157 -12.50 -7.81 13.38
N ASP A 158 -12.67 -7.88 12.07
CA ASP A 158 -13.98 -7.74 11.43
C ASP A 158 -14.92 -8.89 11.80
N ASP A 159 -14.42 -10.14 11.83
CA ASP A 159 -15.18 -11.33 12.24
C ASP A 159 -15.64 -11.20 13.71
N ALA A 160 -14.73 -10.81 14.61
CA ALA A 160 -15.03 -10.63 16.03
C ALA A 160 -16.03 -9.48 16.28
N ALA A 161 -15.87 -8.36 15.58
CA ALA A 161 -16.78 -7.24 15.67
C ALA A 161 -18.18 -7.61 15.13
N TRP A 162 -18.24 -8.32 14.00
CA TRP A 162 -19.49 -8.79 13.42
C TRP A 162 -20.24 -9.73 14.36
N GLU A 163 -19.54 -10.71 14.94
CA GLU A 163 -20.10 -11.67 15.90
C GLU A 163 -20.69 -10.94 17.10
N TYR A 164 -19.92 -10.03 17.71
CA TYR A 164 -20.39 -9.25 18.86
C TYR A 164 -21.62 -8.41 18.52
N TYR A 165 -21.59 -7.64 17.44
CA TYR A 165 -22.71 -6.74 17.12
C TYR A 165 -23.95 -7.45 16.61
N SER A 166 -23.80 -8.64 16.06
CA SER A 166 -24.91 -9.41 15.51
C SER A 166 -25.55 -10.35 16.53
N LEU A 167 -24.78 -10.87 17.50
CA LEU A 167 -25.24 -11.93 18.40
C LEU A 167 -25.25 -11.54 19.89
N HIS A 168 -24.52 -10.49 20.29
CA HIS A 168 -24.26 -10.23 21.71
C HIS A 168 -24.57 -8.79 22.13
N HIS A 169 -24.51 -7.83 21.22
CA HIS A 169 -24.72 -6.43 21.56
C HIS A 169 -26.18 -6.17 21.99
N PRO A 170 -26.47 -5.56 23.14
CA PRO A 170 -27.85 -5.42 23.64
C PRO A 170 -28.84 -4.77 22.67
N LEU A 171 -28.37 -3.88 21.80
CA LEU A 171 -29.21 -3.23 20.78
C LEU A 171 -29.58 -4.13 19.58
N CYS A 172 -28.91 -5.26 19.36
CA CYS A 172 -29.24 -6.15 18.22
C CYS A 172 -30.61 -6.81 18.40
N HIS A 173 -30.95 -7.23 19.62
CA HIS A 173 -32.25 -7.83 19.96
C HIS A 173 -33.40 -6.80 20.08
N ALA A 174 -33.09 -5.51 20.21
CA ALA A 174 -34.12 -4.48 20.24
C ALA A 174 -34.84 -4.36 18.88
N ILE A 175 -34.12 -4.59 17.77
CA ILE A 175 -34.68 -4.52 16.41
C ILE A 175 -35.51 -5.76 16.08
N GLU A 176 -35.09 -6.95 16.51
CA GLU A 176 -35.86 -8.19 16.30
C GLU A 176 -37.24 -8.11 16.96
N ASN A 177 -37.30 -7.64 18.21
CA ASN A 177 -38.54 -7.54 18.96
C ASN A 177 -39.53 -6.50 18.37
N LEU A 178 -39.01 -5.45 17.72
CA LEU A 178 -39.83 -4.45 17.02
C LEU A 178 -40.46 -4.98 15.72
N ASN A 179 -39.83 -5.96 15.07
CA ASN A 179 -40.35 -6.56 13.84
C ASN A 179 -41.30 -7.74 14.09
N SER A 180 -41.34 -8.26 15.32
CA SER A 180 -42.24 -9.34 15.76
C SER A 180 -43.48 -8.84 16.51
N SER A 181 -43.71 -7.52 16.55
CA SER A 181 -44.89 -6.85 17.13
C SER A 181 -45.77 -6.25 16.04
#